data_AF-A0A7C4X788-F1
#
_entry.id   AF-A0A7C4X788-F1
#
_cell.length_a   1.000
_cell.length_b   1.000
_cell.length_c   1.000
_cell.angle_alpha   90.00
_cell.angle_beta   90.00
_cell.angle_gamma   90.00
#
_symmetry.space_group_name_H-M   'P 1'
#
loop_
_entity.id
_entity.type
_entity.pdbx_description
1 polymer ?
#
loop_
_entity_poly.entity_id
_entity_poly.type
_entity_poly.pdbx_seq_one_letter_code
_entity_poly.pdbx_strand_id
1 'polypeptide(L)'
;MLFGPEHIACTRSAFQSAERLTGKHFGFGPDGWLRHPYDVRTLALLREHEVNSSVFAQLFRYGAGHPEAGPRLRGSDFYRVCIQDNRILDAVQRSGSFIRLMPLMLYIAVHELVHIVRFCRGESDFNMPAPERIAEEKRVHEITRQALRPVASPELDLVLQCFSDDYVIEGIYN
;
A
#
# COMPACT_ATOMS: atom_id res chain seq x y z
N MET A 1 -9.12 -12.59 11.62
CA MET A 1 -9.49 -11.48 12.54
C MET A 1 -9.68 -10.22 11.71
N LEU A 2 -10.68 -9.38 12.01
CA LEU A 2 -10.93 -8.12 11.30
C LEU A 2 -10.37 -6.93 12.10
N PHE A 3 -10.10 -5.82 11.41
CA PHE A 3 -9.74 -4.57 12.06
C PHE A 3 -10.90 -4.01 12.89
N GLY A 4 -10.60 -3.62 14.12
CA GLY A 4 -11.50 -2.83 14.96
C GLY A 4 -11.34 -1.32 14.70
N PRO A 5 -12.12 -0.48 15.41
CA PRO A 5 -12.11 0.97 15.20
C PRO A 5 -10.73 1.63 15.33
N GLU A 6 -9.92 1.19 16.30
CA GLU A 6 -8.56 1.71 16.51
C GLU A 6 -7.62 1.35 15.35
N HIS A 7 -7.71 0.13 14.82
CA HIS A 7 -6.95 -0.29 13.66
C HIS A 7 -7.34 0.51 12.41
N ILE A 8 -8.65 0.76 12.21
CA ILE A 8 -9.14 1.59 11.10
C ILE A 8 -8.63 3.04 11.23
N ALA A 9 -8.65 3.61 12.43
CA ALA A 9 -8.11 4.95 12.68
C ALA A 9 -6.59 5.00 12.41
N CYS A 10 -5.85 3.97 12.83
CA CYS A 10 -4.43 3.81 12.55
C CYS A 10 -4.16 3.75 11.03
N THR A 11 -4.89 2.92 10.28
CA THR A 11 -4.78 2.83 8.81
C THR A 11 -5.02 4.19 8.15
N ARG A 12 -6.07 4.91 8.56
CA ARG A 12 -6.34 6.25 8.01
C ARG A 12 -5.19 7.22 8.25
N SER A 13 -4.64 7.26 9.47
CA SER A 13 -3.51 8.12 9.82
C SER A 13 -2.23 7.74 9.06
N ALA A 14 -1.99 6.44 8.87
CA ALA A 14 -0.88 5.93 8.08
C ALA A 14 -0.96 6.38 6.61
N PHE A 15 -2.13 6.23 5.96
CA PHE A 15 -2.32 6.67 4.57
C PHE A 15 -2.20 8.20 4.41
N GLN A 16 -2.73 8.98 5.36
CA GLN A 16 -2.53 10.44 5.34
C GLN A 16 -1.06 10.84 5.44
N SER A 17 -0.29 10.12 6.26
CA SER A 17 1.16 10.35 6.36
C SER A 17 1.90 9.88 5.11
N ALA A 18 1.51 8.73 4.55
CA ALA A 18 2.07 8.17 3.33
C ALA A 18 1.85 9.10 2.14
N GLU A 19 0.65 9.67 1.96
CA GLU A 19 0.34 10.65 0.91
C GLU A 19 1.32 11.83 0.91
N ARG A 20 1.62 12.35 2.10
CA ARG A 20 2.54 13.47 2.27
C ARG A 20 3.98 13.08 1.96
N LEU A 21 4.43 11.90 2.43
CA LEU A 21 5.80 11.42 2.23
C LEU A 21 6.05 11.06 0.76
N THR A 22 5.14 10.29 0.16
CA THR A 22 5.19 9.89 -1.25
C THR A 22 5.08 11.11 -2.16
N GLY A 23 4.13 12.02 -1.91
CA GLY A 23 4.01 13.27 -2.67
C GLY A 23 5.29 14.11 -2.61
N LYS A 24 5.88 14.29 -1.42
CA LYS A 24 7.16 14.98 -1.26
C LYS A 24 8.29 14.30 -2.05
N HIS A 25 8.37 12.97 -2.03
CA HIS A 25 9.38 12.21 -2.76
C HIS A 25 9.25 12.42 -4.28
N PHE A 26 8.02 12.38 -4.82
CA PHE A 26 7.74 12.51 -6.25
C PHE A 26 7.54 13.96 -6.73
N GLY A 27 7.73 14.95 -5.85
CA GLY A 27 7.68 16.37 -6.18
C GLY A 27 6.28 16.94 -6.41
N PHE A 28 5.24 16.40 -5.77
CA PHE A 28 3.87 16.93 -5.87
C PHE A 28 3.21 17.15 -4.49
N GLY A 29 2.35 18.17 -4.43
CA GLY A 29 1.54 18.50 -3.24
C GLY A 29 0.22 17.72 -3.18
N PRO A 30 -0.65 17.99 -2.20
CA PRO A 30 -1.90 17.24 -2.00
C PRO A 30 -2.78 17.09 -3.26
N ASP A 31 -2.89 18.15 -4.08
CA ASP A 31 -3.68 18.12 -5.31
C ASP A 31 -3.12 17.15 -6.38
N GLY A 32 -1.85 16.76 -6.25
CA GLY A 32 -1.27 15.74 -7.12
C GLY A 32 -1.98 14.41 -7.01
N TRP A 33 -2.58 14.06 -5.86
CA TRP A 33 -3.35 12.82 -5.68
C TRP A 33 -4.62 12.78 -6.54
N LEU A 34 -5.11 13.90 -7.06
CA LEU A 34 -6.20 13.93 -8.05
C LEU A 34 -5.79 13.28 -9.38
N ARG A 35 -4.49 13.27 -9.71
CA ARG A 35 -3.91 12.59 -10.88
C ARG A 35 -3.48 11.15 -10.60
N HIS A 36 -3.57 10.72 -9.33
CA HIS A 36 -3.20 9.38 -8.88
C HIS A 36 -4.37 8.80 -8.05
N PRO A 37 -5.57 8.67 -8.64
CA PRO A 37 -6.80 8.35 -7.91
C PRO A 37 -6.74 6.95 -7.31
N TYR A 38 -7.05 6.85 -6.01
CA TYR A 38 -7.13 5.56 -5.32
C TYR A 38 -8.20 5.53 -4.21
N ASP A 39 -8.64 4.33 -3.84
CA ASP A 39 -9.36 4.06 -2.58
C ASP A 39 -8.62 3.00 -1.73
N VAL A 40 -8.97 2.92 -0.45
CA VAL A 40 -8.42 1.94 0.50
C VAL A 40 -9.59 1.18 1.11
N ARG A 41 -9.47 -0.15 1.12
CA ARG A 41 -10.44 -1.03 1.77
C ARG A 41 -9.77 -2.03 2.68
N THR A 42 -10.40 -2.26 3.83
CA THR A 42 -10.03 -3.31 4.77
C THR A 42 -10.81 -4.58 4.47
N LEU A 43 -10.37 -5.71 5.02
CA LEU A 43 -10.88 -7.04 4.72
C LEU A 43 -12.41 -7.17 4.82
N ALA A 44 -13.05 -6.43 5.74
CA ALA A 44 -14.50 -6.41 5.91
C ALA A 44 -15.29 -5.86 4.70
N LEU A 45 -14.64 -5.12 3.80
CA LEU A 45 -15.25 -4.46 2.63
C LEU A 45 -14.67 -4.97 1.30
N LEU A 46 -13.84 -6.02 1.36
CA LEU A 46 -13.25 -6.66 0.18
C LEU A 46 -14.22 -7.67 -0.42
N ARG A 47 -14.18 -7.78 -1.74
CA ARG A 47 -14.83 -8.85 -2.50
C ARG A 47 -13.96 -10.11 -2.46
N GLU A 48 -14.56 -11.25 -2.75
CA GLU A 48 -13.87 -12.56 -2.68
C GLU A 48 -12.57 -12.60 -3.50
N HIS A 49 -12.55 -12.01 -4.70
CA HIS A 49 -11.35 -11.93 -5.54
C HIS A 49 -10.30 -10.93 -5.03
N GLU A 50 -10.69 -10.00 -4.15
CA GLU A 50 -9.80 -9.02 -3.51
C GLU A 50 -9.17 -9.54 -2.21
N VAL A 51 -9.58 -10.71 -1.73
CA VAL A 51 -9.02 -11.35 -0.53
C VAL A 51 -7.82 -12.21 -0.93
N ASN A 52 -6.69 -12.03 -0.24
CA ASN A 52 -5.49 -12.83 -0.47
C ASN A 52 -4.83 -13.18 0.86
N SER A 53 -4.48 -14.45 1.03
CA SER A 53 -3.91 -15.00 2.26
C SER A 53 -2.38 -14.93 2.33
N SER A 54 -1.68 -14.61 1.23
CA SER A 54 -0.21 -14.54 1.20
C SER A 54 0.35 -13.16 1.51
N VAL A 55 -0.40 -12.08 1.27
CA VAL A 55 0.10 -10.69 1.35
C VAL A 55 -0.59 -9.84 2.41
N PHE A 56 0.02 -8.70 2.75
CA PHE A 56 -0.57 -7.70 3.66
C PHE A 56 -1.52 -6.73 2.94
N ALA A 57 -1.22 -6.41 1.70
CA ALA A 57 -2.03 -5.58 0.83
C ALA A 57 -1.83 -6.01 -0.63
N GLN A 58 -2.76 -5.64 -1.49
CA GLN A 58 -2.64 -5.79 -2.94
C GLN A 58 -3.45 -4.70 -3.65
N LEU A 59 -3.05 -4.38 -4.88
CA LEU A 59 -3.72 -3.41 -5.72
C LEU A 59 -4.66 -4.08 -6.71
N PHE A 60 -5.80 -3.46 -6.95
CA PHE A 60 -6.66 -3.73 -8.11
C PHE A 60 -6.86 -2.46 -8.91
N ARG A 61 -6.88 -2.57 -10.23
CA ARG A 61 -7.24 -1.46 -11.11
C ARG A 61 -8.71 -1.57 -11.51
N TYR A 62 -9.45 -0.49 -11.31
CA TYR A 62 -10.86 -0.41 -11.69
C TYR A 62 -11.07 0.69 -12.73
N GLY A 63 -11.95 0.42 -13.69
CA GLY A 63 -12.31 1.36 -14.73
C GLY A 63 -13.25 2.47 -14.25
N ALA A 64 -13.28 3.57 -14.99
CA ALA A 64 -14.26 4.63 -14.81
C ALA A 64 -15.70 4.08 -14.77
N GLY A 65 -16.53 4.63 -13.87
CA GLY A 65 -17.92 4.19 -13.70
C GLY A 65 -18.12 2.95 -12.83
N HIS A 66 -17.07 2.39 -12.21
CA HIS A 66 -17.24 1.29 -11.24
C HIS A 66 -18.28 1.67 -10.16
N PRO A 67 -19.29 0.83 -9.88
CA PRO A 67 -20.46 1.23 -9.08
C PRO A 67 -20.10 1.63 -7.65
N GLU A 68 -19.05 1.00 -7.11
CA GLU A 68 -18.55 1.27 -5.76
C GLU A 68 -17.39 2.28 -5.73
N ALA A 69 -17.10 2.93 -6.86
CA ALA A 69 -16.20 4.07 -6.86
C ALA A 69 -16.81 5.17 -5.97
N GLY A 70 -15.98 5.70 -5.06
CA GLY A 70 -16.35 6.89 -4.30
C GLY A 70 -16.68 8.06 -5.24
N PRO A 71 -17.44 9.08 -4.80
CA PRO A 71 -17.84 10.20 -5.66
C PRO A 71 -16.68 10.85 -6.43
N ARG A 72 -15.49 10.89 -5.84
CA ARG A 72 -14.26 11.45 -6.44
C ARG A 72 -13.62 10.58 -7.53
N LEU A 73 -14.00 9.30 -7.61
CA LEU A 73 -13.37 8.28 -8.47
C LEU A 73 -14.28 7.83 -9.63
N ARG A 74 -15.55 8.26 -9.66
CA ARG A 74 -16.54 7.78 -10.65
C ARG A 74 -16.20 8.12 -12.11
N GLY A 75 -15.40 9.16 -12.34
CA GLY A 75 -15.09 9.67 -13.69
C GLY A 75 -13.78 9.20 -14.30
N SER A 76 -12.98 8.41 -13.58
CA SER A 76 -11.64 8.01 -14.02
C SER A 76 -11.33 6.58 -13.59
N ASP A 77 -10.38 5.95 -14.26
CA ASP A 77 -9.74 4.74 -13.75
C ASP A 77 -9.09 5.06 -12.39
N PHE A 78 -9.13 4.11 -11.46
CA PHE A 78 -8.52 4.26 -10.13
C PHE A 78 -7.95 2.93 -9.63
N TYR A 79 -7.10 3.04 -8.62
CA TYR A 79 -6.51 1.89 -7.95
C TYR A 79 -7.16 1.67 -6.59
N ARG A 80 -7.36 0.42 -6.21
CA ARG A 80 -7.81 0.05 -4.87
C ARG A 80 -6.71 -0.63 -4.11
N VAL A 81 -6.40 -0.12 -2.93
CA VAL A 81 -5.54 -0.81 -1.97
C VAL A 81 -6.39 -1.71 -1.08
N CYS A 82 -6.22 -3.03 -1.24
CA CYS A 82 -6.95 -4.07 -0.51
C CYS A 82 -6.14 -4.58 0.69
N ILE A 83 -6.40 -4.05 1.87
CA ILE A 83 -5.72 -4.38 3.13
C ILE A 83 -6.24 -5.71 3.69
N GLN A 84 -5.32 -6.64 4.00
CA GLN A 84 -5.62 -7.96 4.56
C GLN A 84 -5.48 -7.92 6.09
N ASP A 85 -6.53 -7.49 6.77
CA ASP A 85 -6.58 -7.24 8.22
C ASP A 85 -5.99 -8.38 9.05
N ASN A 86 -6.45 -9.60 8.78
CA ASN A 86 -6.00 -10.81 9.46
C ASN A 86 -4.49 -10.97 9.33
N ARG A 87 -3.94 -10.74 8.15
CA ARG A 87 -2.52 -10.97 7.89
C ARG A 87 -1.63 -10.01 8.65
N ILE A 88 -2.04 -8.75 8.71
CA ILE A 88 -1.34 -7.69 9.43
C ILE A 88 -1.43 -7.93 10.94
N LEU A 89 -2.61 -8.25 11.47
CA LEU A 89 -2.77 -8.56 12.89
C LEU A 89 -1.94 -9.77 13.30
N ASP A 90 -1.92 -10.83 12.49
CA ASP A 90 -1.11 -12.02 12.76
C ASP A 90 0.39 -11.70 12.76
N ALA A 91 0.85 -10.78 11.91
CA ALA A 91 2.26 -10.37 11.86
C ALA A 91 2.64 -9.55 13.11
N VAL A 92 1.80 -8.58 13.50
CA VAL A 92 1.99 -7.79 14.72
C VAL A 92 2.00 -8.70 15.96
N GLN A 93 1.06 -9.64 16.06
CA GLN A 93 0.98 -10.58 17.18
C GLN A 93 2.19 -11.53 17.25
N ARG A 94 2.58 -12.14 16.13
CA ARG A 94 3.72 -13.08 16.08
C ARG A 94 5.06 -12.42 16.36
N SER A 95 5.19 -11.12 16.07
CA SER A 95 6.42 -10.37 16.34
C SER A 95 6.67 -10.07 17.83
N GLY A 96 5.78 -10.50 18.73
CA GLY A 96 5.99 -10.35 20.19
C GLY A 96 6.06 -8.89 20.64
N SER A 97 5.39 -7.97 19.95
CA SER A 97 5.42 -6.50 20.14
C SER A 97 6.63 -5.76 19.56
N PHE A 98 7.54 -6.46 18.89
CA PHE A 98 8.69 -5.83 18.23
C PHE A 98 8.27 -5.00 17.00
N ILE A 99 7.31 -5.53 16.21
CA ILE A 99 6.70 -4.79 15.12
C ILE A 99 5.38 -4.18 15.60
N ARG A 100 5.32 -2.85 15.59
CA ARG A 100 4.10 -2.12 15.93
C ARG A 100 3.23 -1.91 14.69
N LEU A 101 1.91 -1.84 14.90
CA LEU A 101 0.95 -1.68 13.81
C LEU A 101 1.18 -0.41 12.99
N MET A 102 1.45 0.73 13.63
CA MET A 102 1.60 2.01 12.92
C MET A 102 2.81 2.03 11.97
N PRO A 103 4.06 1.69 12.39
CA PRO A 103 5.19 1.58 11.47
C PRO A 103 4.96 0.59 10.33
N LEU A 104 4.36 -0.58 10.61
CA LEU A 104 4.05 -1.58 9.57
C LEU A 104 3.05 -1.03 8.56
N MET A 105 1.97 -0.42 9.04
CA MET A 105 0.92 0.16 8.20
C MET A 105 1.44 1.35 7.38
N LEU A 106 2.33 2.16 7.96
CA LEU A 106 2.97 3.27 7.24
C LEU A 106 3.86 2.76 6.11
N TYR A 107 4.65 1.70 6.35
CA TYR A 107 5.44 1.06 5.31
C TYR A 107 4.55 0.54 4.18
N ILE A 108 3.52 -0.26 4.51
CA ILE A 108 2.57 -0.79 3.52
C ILE A 108 1.94 0.36 2.72
N ALA A 109 1.43 1.39 3.40
CA ALA A 109 0.80 2.52 2.72
C ALA A 109 1.76 3.24 1.77
N VAL A 110 3.01 3.52 2.18
CA VAL A 110 3.99 4.16 1.29
C VAL A 110 4.31 3.24 0.10
N HIS A 111 4.48 1.94 0.32
CA HIS A 111 4.77 0.96 -0.73
C HIS A 111 3.68 0.95 -1.82
N GLU A 112 2.43 0.80 -1.42
CA GLU A 112 1.29 0.77 -2.35
C GLU A 112 1.10 2.10 -3.07
N LEU A 113 1.30 3.23 -2.36
CA LEU A 113 1.21 4.56 -2.98
C LEU A 113 2.33 4.83 -3.98
N VAL A 114 3.53 4.29 -3.77
CA VAL A 114 4.63 4.36 -4.73
C VAL A 114 4.25 3.61 -6.01
N HIS A 115 3.71 2.39 -5.91
CA HIS A 115 3.18 1.66 -7.06
C HIS A 115 2.13 2.48 -7.83
N ILE A 116 1.12 3.01 -7.13
CA ILE A 116 0.05 3.81 -7.74
C ILE A 116 0.63 5.00 -8.50
N VAL A 117 1.57 5.74 -7.92
CA VAL A 117 2.20 6.88 -8.59
C VAL A 117 2.93 6.44 -9.86
N ARG A 118 3.71 5.36 -9.78
CA ARG A 118 4.49 4.85 -10.91
C ARG A 118 3.60 4.34 -12.04
N PHE A 119 2.53 3.61 -11.72
CA PHE A 119 1.57 3.15 -12.71
C PHE A 119 0.83 4.30 -13.39
N CYS A 120 0.36 5.30 -12.63
CA CYS A 120 -0.32 6.47 -13.20
C CYS A 120 0.60 7.31 -14.09
N ARG A 121 1.90 7.34 -13.80
CA ARG A 121 2.91 8.06 -14.60
C ARG A 121 3.40 7.26 -15.82
N GLY A 122 2.96 6.02 -15.98
CA GLY A 122 3.46 5.12 -17.01
C GLY A 122 4.92 4.72 -16.83
N GLU A 123 5.46 4.85 -15.61
CA GLU A 123 6.82 4.42 -15.26
C GLU A 123 6.91 2.89 -15.07
N SER A 124 5.76 2.22 -15.00
CA SER A 124 5.60 0.78 -14.86
C SER A 124 4.21 0.37 -15.34
N ASP A 125 4.04 -0.86 -15.86
CA ASP A 125 2.74 -1.38 -16.30
C ASP A 125 2.09 -2.26 -15.22
N PHE A 126 0.85 -1.97 -14.86
CA PHE A 126 0.10 -2.76 -13.88
C PHE A 126 0.01 -4.26 -14.27
N ASN A 127 -0.06 -4.60 -15.56
CA ASN A 127 -0.23 -5.97 -16.05
C ASN A 127 1.07 -6.63 -16.53
N MET A 128 2.22 -6.18 -16.02
CA MET A 128 3.53 -6.67 -16.49
C MET A 128 3.78 -8.16 -16.13
N PRO A 129 4.60 -8.89 -16.92
CA PRO A 129 4.94 -10.29 -16.65
C PRO A 129 5.87 -10.45 -15.43
N ALA A 130 5.98 -11.68 -14.92
CA ALA A 130 6.69 -11.98 -13.67
C ALA A 130 8.13 -11.42 -13.54
N PRO A 131 9.01 -11.49 -14.56
CA PRO A 131 10.36 -10.93 -14.45
C PRO A 131 10.38 -9.41 -14.26
N GLU A 132 9.49 -8.70 -14.95
CA GLU A 132 9.36 -7.24 -14.84
C GLU A 132 8.78 -6.86 -13.47
N ARG A 133 7.83 -7.65 -12.95
CA ARG A 133 7.28 -7.45 -11.59
C ARG A 133 8.36 -7.47 -10.52
N ILE A 134 9.29 -8.43 -10.61
CA ILE A 134 10.40 -8.52 -9.64
C ILE A 134 11.29 -7.27 -9.71
N ALA A 135 11.51 -6.71 -10.90
CA ALA A 135 12.26 -5.48 -11.05
C ALA A 135 11.49 -4.27 -10.48
N GLU A 136 10.18 -4.21 -10.70
CA GLU A 136 9.32 -3.17 -10.13
C GLU A 136 9.29 -3.24 -8.60
N GLU A 137 9.09 -4.41 -7.99
CA GLU A 137 9.06 -4.57 -6.53
C GLU A 137 10.38 -4.12 -5.89
N LYS A 138 11.52 -4.47 -6.49
CA LYS A 138 12.84 -3.98 -6.04
C LYS A 138 12.91 -2.46 -6.09
N ARG A 139 12.42 -1.87 -7.19
CA ARG A 139 12.45 -0.41 -7.38
C ARG A 139 11.52 0.31 -6.41
N VAL A 140 10.31 -0.20 -6.21
CA VAL A 140 9.34 0.33 -5.26
C VAL A 140 9.90 0.27 -3.84
N HIS A 141 10.51 -0.85 -3.45
CA HIS A 141 11.11 -0.98 -2.12
C HIS A 141 12.21 0.05 -1.86
N GLU A 142 13.09 0.29 -2.85
CA GLU A 142 14.11 1.34 -2.77
C GLU A 142 13.48 2.74 -2.59
N ILE A 143 12.45 3.04 -3.37
CA ILE A 143 11.74 4.32 -3.31
C ILE A 143 11.04 4.47 -1.96
N THR A 144 10.37 3.42 -1.47
CA THR A 144 9.69 3.38 -0.17
C THR A 144 10.65 3.71 0.96
N ARG A 145 11.84 3.10 0.98
CA ARG A 145 12.90 3.44 1.95
C ARG A 145 13.32 4.91 1.86
N GLN A 146 13.51 5.42 0.66
CA GLN A 146 13.91 6.82 0.45
C GLN A 146 12.81 7.79 0.89
N ALA A 147 11.54 7.48 0.62
CA ALA A 147 10.38 8.28 1.01
C ALA A 147 10.15 8.28 2.52
N LEU A 148 10.47 7.17 3.21
CA LEU A 148 10.33 7.03 4.66
C LEU A 148 11.49 7.63 5.47
N ARG A 149 12.66 7.84 4.87
CA ARG A 149 13.86 8.40 5.52
C ARG A 149 13.60 9.65 6.39
N PRO A 150 12.75 10.62 6.02
CA PRO A 150 12.49 11.80 6.85
C PRO A 150 11.79 11.53 8.19
N VAL A 151 11.19 10.35 8.35
CA VAL A 151 10.47 9.92 9.57
C VAL A 151 11.07 8.64 10.16
N ALA A 152 12.33 8.36 9.86
CA ALA A 152 13.04 7.20 10.36
C ALA A 152 12.96 7.13 11.90
N SER A 153 12.66 5.95 12.41
CA SER A 153 12.65 5.64 13.84
C SER A 153 13.11 4.20 14.02
N PRO A 154 13.61 3.82 15.21
CA PRO A 154 13.99 2.43 15.47
C PRO A 154 12.88 1.45 15.10
N GLU A 155 11.62 1.74 15.44
CA GLU A 155 10.48 0.87 15.12
C GLU A 155 10.21 0.74 13.62
N LEU A 156 10.43 1.80 12.84
CA LEU A 156 10.29 1.76 11.39
C LEU A 156 11.46 1.03 10.72
N ASP A 157 12.67 1.20 11.24
CA ASP A 157 13.85 0.50 10.74
C ASP A 157 13.72 -1.01 10.88
N LEU A 158 13.09 -1.49 11.97
CA LEU A 158 12.78 -2.90 12.15
C LEU A 158 11.84 -3.43 11.07
N VAL A 159 10.81 -2.66 10.71
CA VAL A 159 9.93 -3.01 9.60
C VAL A 159 10.73 -3.08 8.30
N LEU A 160 11.54 -2.05 8.00
CA LEU A 160 12.34 -2.01 6.78
C LEU A 160 13.35 -3.16 6.65
N GLN A 161 13.88 -3.66 7.77
CA GLN A 161 14.72 -4.85 7.83
C GLN A 161 13.94 -6.13 7.55
N CYS A 162 12.74 -6.29 8.12
CA CYS A 162 11.90 -7.45 7.80
C CYS A 162 11.55 -7.55 6.30
N PHE A 163 11.45 -6.43 5.61
CA PHE A 163 11.23 -6.38 4.16
C PHE A 163 12.53 -6.28 3.34
N SER A 164 13.72 -6.14 3.95
CA SER A 164 15.00 -6.17 3.24
C SER A 164 15.45 -7.56 2.86
N ASP A 165 15.08 -8.52 3.69
CA ASP A 165 15.60 -9.88 3.65
C ASP A 165 14.59 -10.76 2.91
N ASP A 166 14.59 -10.67 1.57
CA ASP A 166 13.92 -11.60 0.65
C ASP A 166 12.53 -12.12 1.04
N TYR A 167 11.71 -11.31 1.71
CA TYR A 167 10.27 -11.57 1.73
C TYR A 167 9.75 -11.15 0.36
N VAL A 168 9.80 -12.10 -0.58
CA VAL A 168 9.06 -12.02 -1.83
C VAL A 168 7.63 -11.68 -1.44
N ILE A 169 7.23 -10.43 -1.66
CA ILE A 169 5.82 -10.03 -1.64
C ILE A 169 5.23 -10.70 -2.87
N GLU A 170 4.96 -12.00 -2.76
CA GLU A 170 4.25 -12.78 -3.76
C GLU A 170 2.77 -12.45 -3.60
N GLY A 171 2.45 -11.22 -4.02
CA GLY A 171 1.11 -10.74 -4.31
C GLY A 171 0.90 -10.86 -5.80
N ILE A 172 0.41 -12.02 -6.22
CA ILE A 172 -0.04 -12.27 -7.58
C ILE A 172 -1.18 -11.28 -7.87
N TYR A 173 -0.88 -10.20 -8.58
CA TYR A 173 -1.91 -9.34 -9.17
C TYR A 173 -2.71 -10.20 -10.15
N ASN A 174 -4.03 -10.32 -9.90
CA ASN A 174 -5.02 -10.91 -10.80
C ASN A 174 -5.69 -9.81 -11.62
#